data_AF-A0A223AX91-F1
#
_entry.id   AF-A0A223AX91-F1
#
_cell.length_a   1.000
_cell.length_b   1.000
_cell.length_c   1.000
_cell.angle_alpha   90.00
_cell.angle_beta   90.00
_cell.angle_gamma   90.00
#
_symmetry.space_group_name_H-M   'P 1'
#
loop_
_entity.id
_entity.type
_entity.pdbx_description
1 polymer ?
#
loop_
_entity_poly.entity_id
_entity_poly.type
_entity_poly.pdbx_seq_one_letter_code
_entity_poly.pdbx_strand_id
1 'polypeptide(L)'
;MGKMKKINLKKVNLTIVLAAMVALLVVITLLMPSRKKIKEIEVKKVEVKKEEMVEITVYGVEKGSDSPSKYTLTLKEASTSDLLRTAVEDMVKKYSSDLELINIYFSDDKVYYEFNNKDLSEVFLNALQMTTQEITGMEEINLL
;
A
#
# COMPACT_ATOMS: atom_id res chain seq x y z
N MET A 1 53.33 17.26 -40.91
CA MET A 1 53.15 15.89 -41.43
C MET A 1 54.21 14.97 -40.83
N GLY A 2 53.87 14.21 -39.79
CA GLY A 2 54.79 13.26 -39.17
C GLY A 2 54.91 11.99 -40.01
N LYS A 3 56.13 11.61 -40.39
CA LYS A 3 56.40 10.36 -41.13
C LYS A 3 56.12 9.16 -40.22
N MET A 4 55.21 8.27 -40.62
CA MET A 4 55.03 6.97 -39.95
C MET A 4 56.28 6.11 -40.15
N LYS A 5 56.86 5.66 -39.03
CA LYS A 5 57.98 4.71 -39.00
C LYS A 5 57.45 3.31 -39.39
N LYS A 6 57.82 2.81 -40.57
CA LYS A 6 57.53 1.42 -40.99
C LYS A 6 58.27 0.45 -40.08
N ILE A 7 57.53 -0.34 -39.32
CA ILE A 7 58.07 -1.42 -38.48
C ILE A 7 58.43 -2.59 -39.41
N ASN A 8 59.68 -3.03 -39.37
CA ASN A 8 60.18 -4.09 -40.26
C ASN A 8 59.92 -5.46 -39.60
N LEU A 9 58.84 -6.14 -40.00
CA LEU A 9 58.32 -7.38 -39.39
C LEU A 9 59.17 -8.65 -39.67
N LYS A 10 60.44 -8.52 -40.06
CA LYS A 10 61.24 -9.64 -40.61
C LYS A 10 62.09 -10.44 -39.60
N LYS A 11 61.86 -10.33 -38.30
CA LYS A 11 62.59 -11.12 -37.28
C LYS A 11 61.75 -11.52 -36.07
N VAL A 12 60.44 -11.67 -36.23
CA VAL A 12 59.61 -12.19 -35.14
C VAL A 12 59.37 -13.67 -35.40
N ASN A 13 60.00 -14.52 -34.58
CA ASN A 13 59.89 -15.96 -34.73
C ASN A 13 58.44 -16.37 -34.44
N LEU A 14 57.79 -17.08 -35.36
CA LEU A 14 56.36 -17.39 -35.29
C LEU A 14 55.99 -18.08 -33.96
N THR A 15 56.89 -18.90 -33.44
CA THR A 15 56.77 -19.57 -32.14
C THR A 15 56.67 -18.58 -30.97
N ILE A 16 57.39 -17.47 -31.01
CA ILE A 16 57.35 -16.43 -29.96
C ILE A 16 56.03 -15.66 -30.02
N VAL A 17 55.54 -15.37 -31.24
CA VAL A 17 54.22 -14.74 -31.43
C VAL A 17 53.12 -15.64 -30.90
N LEU A 18 53.19 -16.94 -31.20
CA LEU A 18 52.21 -17.92 -30.76
C LEU A 18 52.24 -18.09 -29.24
N ALA A 19 53.42 -18.17 -28.64
CA ALA A 19 53.58 -18.22 -27.18
C ALA A 19 53.01 -16.98 -26.49
N ALA A 20 53.23 -15.79 -27.06
CA ALA A 20 52.67 -14.54 -26.53
C ALA A 20 51.13 -14.51 -26.61
N MET A 21 50.54 -15.02 -27.71
CA MET A 21 49.09 -15.16 -27.83
C MET A 21 48.51 -16.14 -26.80
N VAL A 22 49.15 -17.29 -26.60
CA VAL A 22 48.70 -18.28 -25.60
C VAL A 22 48.78 -17.72 -24.19
N ALA A 23 49.87 -17.02 -23.84
CA ALA A 23 50.01 -16.38 -22.54
C ALA A 23 48.92 -15.32 -22.30
N LEU A 24 48.58 -14.52 -23.32
CA LEU A 24 47.50 -13.54 -23.25
C LEU A 24 46.13 -14.19 -22.99
N LEU A 25 45.84 -15.31 -23.67
CA LEU A 25 44.58 -16.04 -23.47
C LEU A 25 44.44 -16.62 -22.06
N VAL A 26 45.54 -17.11 -21.47
CA VAL A 26 45.56 -17.60 -20.09
C VAL A 26 45.30 -16.47 -19.09
N VAL A 27 45.89 -15.29 -19.32
CA VAL A 27 45.64 -14.11 -18.47
C VAL A 27 44.17 -13.67 -18.57
N ILE A 28 43.59 -13.64 -19.77
CA ILE A 28 42.18 -13.27 -19.96
C ILE A 28 41.25 -14.27 -19.27
N THR A 29 41.57 -15.57 -19.29
CA THR A 29 40.75 -16.60 -18.61
C THR A 29 40.89 -16.55 -17.09
N LEU A 30 42.06 -16.21 -16.54
CA LEU A 30 42.24 -15.98 -15.10
C LEU A 30 41.57 -14.69 -14.62
N LEU A 31 41.60 -13.63 -15.44
CA LEU A 31 40.94 -12.36 -15.15
C LEU A 31 39.43 -12.40 -15.40
N MET A 32 38.92 -13.43 -16.10
CA MET A 32 37.49 -13.58 -16.29
C MET A 32 36.86 -13.89 -14.93
N PRO A 33 35.98 -13.02 -14.42
CA PRO A 33 35.27 -13.31 -13.18
C PRO A 33 34.47 -14.61 -13.38
N SER A 34 34.65 -15.57 -12.47
CA SER A 34 33.98 -16.87 -12.55
C SER A 34 32.48 -16.68 -12.82
N ARG A 35 31.96 -17.32 -13.88
CA ARG A 35 30.53 -17.30 -14.23
C ARG A 35 29.61 -17.85 -13.12
N LYS A 36 30.19 -18.47 -12.09
CA LYS A 36 29.53 -18.74 -10.82
C LYS A 36 29.68 -17.54 -9.89
N LYS A 37 28.87 -16.54 -10.13
CA LYS A 37 28.30 -15.60 -9.16
C LYS A 37 27.38 -14.69 -9.95
N ILE A 38 26.28 -15.28 -10.43
CA ILE A 38 25.02 -14.54 -10.41
C ILE A 38 24.89 -14.19 -8.94
N LYS A 39 25.33 -12.98 -8.57
CA LYS A 39 24.93 -12.40 -7.29
C LYS A 39 23.43 -12.53 -7.33
N GLU A 40 22.87 -13.37 -6.46
CA GLU A 40 21.48 -13.25 -6.08
C GLU A 40 21.25 -11.76 -5.96
N ILE A 41 20.38 -11.28 -6.85
CA ILE A 41 19.89 -9.92 -6.79
C ILE A 41 19.52 -9.76 -5.33
N GLU A 42 20.24 -8.92 -4.58
CA GLU A 42 19.73 -8.37 -3.34
C GLU A 42 18.54 -7.52 -3.77
N VAL A 43 17.43 -8.20 -4.09
CA VAL A 43 16.10 -7.67 -3.94
C VAL A 43 16.13 -7.30 -2.48
N LYS A 44 16.38 -6.01 -2.23
CA LYS A 44 15.98 -5.33 -1.03
C LYS A 44 14.56 -5.84 -0.82
N LYS A 45 14.37 -6.83 0.06
CA LYS A 45 13.05 -7.22 0.50
C LYS A 45 12.56 -5.94 1.12
N VAL A 46 11.77 -5.19 0.37
CA VAL A 46 10.90 -4.19 0.95
C VAL A 46 10.06 -5.04 1.87
N GLU A 47 10.38 -5.03 3.15
CA GLU A 47 9.52 -5.57 4.18
C GLU A 47 8.21 -4.83 3.97
N VAL A 48 7.28 -5.47 3.26
CA VAL A 48 5.89 -5.04 3.19
C VAL A 48 5.48 -5.11 4.64
N LYS A 49 5.42 -3.94 5.30
CA LYS A 49 4.87 -3.82 6.66
C LYS A 49 3.57 -4.60 6.62
N LYS A 50 3.53 -5.69 7.38
CA LYS A 50 2.34 -6.53 7.51
C LYS A 50 1.25 -5.56 7.94
N GLU A 51 0.28 -5.32 7.05
CA GLU A 51 -0.78 -4.36 7.33
C GLU A 51 -1.51 -4.88 8.57
N GLU A 52 -1.42 -4.12 9.66
CA GLU A 52 -2.07 -4.45 10.90
C GLU A 52 -3.57 -4.24 10.68
N MET A 53 -4.35 -5.29 10.94
CA MET A 53 -5.78 -5.29 10.72
C MET A 53 -6.46 -5.14 12.07
N VAL A 54 -7.47 -4.28 12.14
CA VAL A 54 -8.28 -4.03 13.32
C VAL A 54 -9.72 -4.48 13.06
N GLU A 55 -10.32 -5.11 14.05
CA GLU A 55 -11.75 -5.44 14.03
C GLU A 55 -12.52 -4.32 14.72
N ILE A 56 -13.43 -3.70 13.99
CA ILE A 56 -14.34 -2.70 14.54
C ILE A 56 -15.75 -3.25 14.60
N THR A 57 -16.45 -2.95 15.68
CA THR A 57 -17.88 -3.22 15.79
C THR A 57 -18.67 -2.09 15.14
N VAL A 58 -19.67 -2.44 14.33
CA VAL A 58 -20.56 -1.50 13.66
C VAL A 58 -22.01 -1.91 13.89
N TYR A 59 -22.87 -0.92 14.06
CA TYR A 59 -24.31 -1.07 14.16
C TYR A 59 -24.93 -0.51 12.88
N GLY A 60 -25.55 -1.35 12.06
CA GLY A 60 -26.16 -0.94 10.80
C GLY A 60 -27.65 -1.24 10.76
N VAL A 61 -28.33 -0.66 9.76
CA VAL A 61 -29.75 -0.91 9.50
C VAL A 61 -29.86 -1.41 8.07
N GLU A 62 -30.32 -2.64 7.90
CA GLU A 62 -30.65 -3.16 6.58
C GLU A 62 -31.95 -2.52 6.09
N LYS A 63 -32.06 -2.35 4.77
CA LYS A 63 -33.26 -1.79 4.13
C LYS A 63 -34.51 -2.58 4.53
N GLY A 64 -35.45 -1.92 5.21
CA GLY A 64 -36.70 -2.52 5.68
C GLY A 64 -36.65 -3.16 7.07
N SER A 65 -35.53 -3.02 7.79
CA SER A 65 -35.44 -3.40 9.21
C SER A 65 -35.88 -2.25 10.12
N ASP A 66 -36.68 -2.58 11.13
CA ASP A 66 -37.08 -1.64 12.19
C ASP A 66 -36.08 -1.59 13.36
N SER A 67 -34.98 -2.35 13.28
CA SER A 67 -33.98 -2.43 14.35
C SER A 67 -32.54 -2.46 13.84
N PRO A 68 -31.56 -1.88 14.58
CA PRO A 68 -30.15 -2.01 14.25
C PRO A 68 -29.63 -3.43 14.44
N SER A 69 -28.72 -3.87 13.59
CA SER A 69 -27.98 -5.13 13.72
C SER A 69 -26.49 -4.86 13.96
N LYS A 70 -25.89 -5.65 14.83
CA LYS A 70 -24.45 -5.60 15.15
C LYS A 70 -23.67 -6.52 14.23
N TYR A 71 -22.58 -6.01 13.64
CA TYR A 71 -21.62 -6.79 12.84
C TYR A 71 -20.21 -6.22 12.98
N THR A 72 -19.22 -6.95 12.48
CA THR A 72 -17.80 -6.59 12.56
C THR A 72 -17.23 -6.28 11.19
N LEU A 73 -16.40 -5.23 11.09
CA LEU A 73 -15.58 -4.95 9.91
C LEU A 73 -14.11 -5.14 10.27
N THR A 74 -13.39 -5.89 9.42
CA THR A 74 -11.94 -6.02 9.53
C THR A 74 -11.29 -5.01 8.59
N LEU A 75 -10.74 -3.94 9.16
CA LEU A 75 -10.15 -2.82 8.41
C LEU A 75 -8.64 -2.76 8.63
N LYS A 76 -7.93 -2.11 7.71
CA LYS A 76 -6.54 -1.74 7.98
C LYS A 76 -6.51 -0.74 9.13
N GLU A 77 -5.54 -0.87 10.01
CA GLU A 77 -5.31 0.10 11.08
C GLU A 77 -5.18 1.50 10.47
N ALA A 78 -5.94 2.43 11.03
CA ALA A 78 -6.03 3.81 10.58
C ALA A 78 -6.40 4.71 11.77
N SER A 79 -6.48 6.01 11.52
CA SER A 79 -6.95 6.94 12.54
C SER A 79 -8.40 6.63 12.94
N THR A 80 -8.79 6.98 14.16
CA THR A 80 -10.18 6.86 14.63
C THR A 80 -11.17 7.51 13.66
N SER A 81 -10.81 8.67 13.07
CA SER A 81 -11.63 9.35 12.07
C SER A 81 -11.78 8.57 10.77
N ASP A 82 -10.71 7.94 10.29
CA ASP A 82 -10.75 7.14 9.05
C ASP A 82 -11.53 5.83 9.25
N LEU A 83 -11.36 5.19 10.41
CA LEU A 83 -12.13 4.00 10.80
C LEU A 83 -13.62 4.34 10.91
N LEU A 84 -13.97 5.44 11.57
CA LEU A 84 -15.36 5.89 11.69
C LEU A 84 -15.95 6.21 10.31
N ARG A 85 -15.22 6.93 9.46
CA ARG A 85 -15.67 7.23 8.11
C ARG A 85 -15.97 5.96 7.32
N THR A 86 -15.05 5.00 7.35
CA THR A 86 -15.21 3.72 6.63
C THR A 86 -16.41 2.93 7.16
N ALA A 87 -16.60 2.89 8.48
CA ALA A 87 -17.75 2.25 9.10
C ALA A 87 -19.08 2.89 8.67
N VAL A 88 -19.16 4.22 8.71
CA VAL A 88 -20.37 4.95 8.33
C VAL A 88 -20.67 4.82 6.84
N GLU A 89 -19.65 4.83 5.97
CA GLU A 89 -19.83 4.57 4.55
C GLU A 89 -20.38 3.16 4.27
N ASP A 90 -19.97 2.14 5.05
CA ASP A 90 -20.54 0.79 4.96
C ASP A 90 -22.00 0.74 5.43
N MET A 91 -22.31 1.41 6.55
CA MET A 91 -23.68 1.55 7.06
C MET A 91 -24.60 2.21 6.03
N VAL A 92 -24.16 3.31 5.43
CA VAL A 92 -24.91 4.06 4.42
C VAL A 92 -25.25 3.15 3.23
N LYS A 93 -24.26 2.42 2.71
CA LYS A 93 -24.44 1.49 1.58
C LYS A 93 -25.47 0.39 1.87
N LYS A 94 -25.52 -0.11 3.10
CA LYS A 94 -26.49 -1.13 3.53
C LYS A 94 -27.90 -0.55 3.73
N TYR A 95 -27.97 0.69 4.17
CA TYR A 95 -29.23 1.39 4.45
C TYR A 95 -29.94 1.86 3.17
N SER A 96 -29.22 2.57 2.29
CA SER A 96 -29.79 3.14 1.07
C SER A 96 -28.73 3.35 -0.01
N SER A 97 -29.08 3.06 -1.27
CA SER A 97 -28.24 3.35 -2.43
C SER A 97 -28.12 4.83 -2.76
N ASP A 98 -29.08 5.63 -2.29
CA ASP A 98 -29.23 7.04 -2.67
C ASP A 98 -28.72 7.98 -1.57
N LEU A 99 -28.40 7.43 -0.39
CA LEU A 99 -27.79 8.16 0.71
C LEU A 99 -26.28 8.18 0.52
N GLU A 100 -25.67 9.33 0.74
CA GLU A 100 -24.22 9.51 0.68
C GLU A 100 -23.74 10.29 1.91
N LEU A 101 -22.68 9.80 2.54
CA LEU A 101 -21.92 10.56 3.53
C LEU A 101 -21.02 11.55 2.79
N ILE A 102 -21.28 12.85 3.00
CA ILE A 102 -20.50 13.94 2.42
C ILE A 102 -19.24 14.19 3.27
N ASN A 103 -19.43 14.37 4.58
CA ASN A 103 -18.33 14.68 5.49
C ASN A 103 -18.62 14.31 6.95
N ILE A 104 -17.56 14.24 7.76
CA ILE A 104 -17.61 14.10 9.22
C ILE A 104 -16.76 15.21 9.85
N TYR A 105 -17.31 15.95 10.80
CA TYR A 105 -16.57 16.95 11.59
C TYR A 105 -16.53 16.53 13.05
N PHE A 106 -15.37 16.67 13.68
CA PHE A 106 -15.14 16.32 15.07
C PHE A 106 -15.02 17.59 15.92
N SER A 107 -15.74 17.60 17.03
CA SER A 107 -15.59 18.54 18.15
C SER A 107 -15.01 17.78 19.35
N ASP A 108 -14.87 18.46 20.49
CA ASP A 108 -14.33 17.88 21.72
C ASP A 108 -15.19 16.71 22.26
N ASP A 109 -16.52 16.82 22.14
CA ASP A 109 -17.50 15.88 22.70
C ASP A 109 -18.54 15.39 21.68
N LYS A 110 -18.43 15.84 20.42
CA LYS A 110 -19.47 15.70 19.40
C LYS A 110 -18.94 15.32 18.04
N VAL A 111 -19.72 14.52 17.32
CA VAL A 111 -19.49 14.22 15.91
C VAL A 111 -20.63 14.77 15.06
N TYR A 112 -20.29 15.53 14.03
CA TYR A 112 -21.23 16.11 13.08
C TYR A 112 -21.15 15.38 11.76
N TYR A 113 -22.29 14.90 11.27
CA TYR A 113 -22.42 14.18 10.02
C TYR A 113 -23.12 15.02 8.98
N GLU A 114 -22.50 15.14 7.81
CA GLU A 114 -23.09 15.78 6.66
C GLU A 114 -23.48 14.69 5.66
N PHE A 115 -24.77 14.55 5.38
CA PHE A 115 -25.31 13.62 4.39
C PHE A 115 -25.97 14.40 3.25
N ASN A 116 -26.05 13.79 2.07
CA ASN A 116 -26.78 14.38 0.94
C ASN A 116 -28.31 14.47 1.19
N ASN A 117 -28.84 13.69 2.13
CA ASN A 117 -30.23 13.75 2.60
C ASN A 117 -30.27 13.62 4.13
N LYS A 118 -31.05 14.48 4.79
CA LYS A 118 -31.22 14.52 6.24
C LYS A 118 -32.46 13.77 6.75
N ASP A 119 -33.34 13.35 5.85
CA ASP A 119 -34.54 12.57 6.18
C ASP A 119 -34.13 11.11 6.45
N LEU A 120 -33.52 10.91 7.62
CA LEU A 120 -32.99 9.64 8.10
C LEU A 120 -33.92 9.09 9.18
N SER A 121 -34.18 7.78 9.12
CA SER A 121 -34.99 7.10 10.13
C SER A 121 -34.32 7.17 11.51
N GLU A 122 -35.13 7.24 12.56
CA GLU A 122 -34.64 7.20 13.95
C GLU A 122 -33.79 5.95 14.22
N VAL A 123 -34.14 4.82 13.61
CA VAL A 123 -33.39 3.57 13.71
C VAL A 123 -31.99 3.72 13.15
N PHE A 124 -31.84 4.38 11.99
CA PHE A 124 -30.53 4.67 11.40
C PHE A 124 -29.72 5.63 12.26
N LEU A 125 -30.34 6.68 12.79
CA LEU A 125 -29.68 7.65 13.67
C LEU A 125 -29.18 7.00 14.97
N ASN A 126 -29.97 6.10 15.56
CA ASN A 126 -29.56 5.33 16.71
C ASN A 126 -28.37 4.40 16.38
N ALA A 127 -28.42 3.71 15.23
CA ALA A 127 -27.32 2.86 14.78
C ALA A 127 -26.04 3.68 14.53
N LEU A 128 -26.17 4.88 13.97
CA LEU A 128 -25.07 5.83 13.75
C LEU A 128 -24.47 6.27 15.08
N GLN A 129 -25.29 6.62 16.06
CA GLN A 129 -24.86 7.01 17.40
C GLN A 129 -24.10 5.87 18.10
N MET A 130 -24.67 4.66 18.10
CA MET A 130 -24.03 3.48 18.70
C MET A 130 -22.67 3.18 18.06
N THR A 131 -22.58 3.24 16.72
CA THR A 131 -21.31 3.06 16.00
C THR A 131 -20.30 4.15 16.34
N THR A 132 -20.75 5.39 16.46
CA THR A 132 -19.89 6.53 16.83
C THR A 132 -19.31 6.33 18.21
N GLN A 133 -20.14 5.97 19.19
CA GLN A 133 -19.73 5.72 20.56
C GLN A 133 -18.74 4.55 20.64
N GLU A 134 -19.00 3.47 19.92
CA GLU A 134 -18.12 2.30 19.90
C GLU A 134 -16.72 2.62 19.36
N ILE A 135 -16.62 3.45 18.31
CA ILE A 135 -15.34 3.75 17.64
C ILE A 135 -14.60 4.91 18.31
N THR A 136 -15.33 5.92 18.78
CA THR A 136 -14.75 7.20 19.24
C THR A 136 -14.86 7.41 20.75
N GLY A 137 -15.77 6.70 21.42
CA GLY A 137 -16.19 6.99 22.80
C GLY A 137 -17.15 8.18 22.94
N MET A 138 -17.50 8.89 21.86
CA MET A 138 -18.40 10.04 21.89
C MET A 138 -19.86 9.62 21.73
N GLU A 139 -20.72 10.11 22.62
CA GLU A 139 -22.15 9.77 22.62
C GLU A 139 -23.00 10.76 21.79
N GLU A 140 -22.58 12.02 21.71
CA GLU A 140 -23.37 13.06 21.06
C GLU A 140 -23.05 13.15 19.56
N ILE A 141 -24.09 13.00 18.73
CA ILE A 141 -24.00 13.18 17.29
C ILE A 141 -24.97 14.26 16.81
N ASN A 142 -24.65 14.93 15.70
CA ASN A 142 -25.55 15.87 15.04
C ASN A 142 -25.51 15.73 13.53
N LEU A 143 -26.62 16.07 12.86
CA LEU A 143 -26.67 16.20 11.41
C LEU A 143 -26.47 17.66 11.01
N LEU A 144 -25.64 17.91 10.00
CA LEU A 144 -25.43 19.24 9.42
C LEU A 144 -26.33 19.52 8.25
#